data_AF-A0A804M445-F1
#
_entry.id   AF-A0A804M445-F1
#
_cell.length_a   1.000
_cell.length_b   1.000
_cell.length_c   1.000
_cell.angle_alpha   90.00
_cell.angle_beta   90.00
_cell.angle_gamma   90.00
#
_symmetry.space_group_name_H-M   'P 1'
#
loop_
_entity.id
_entity.type
_entity.pdbx_description
1 polymer ?
#
loop_
_entity_poly.entity_id
_entity_poly.type
_entity_poly.pdbx_seq_one_letter_code
_entity_poly.pdbx_strand_id
1 'polypeptide(L)'
;MQSESMDKILERYERYSYAEKVLISAEYETQGNWCHEYRKLKAKVETIQKCQKHLMGEDLETLNLKELQQLEQQLESSLKHIRTRKSQLMVESISALQRKEKSLQEENKVLQKELAEKQKDQRQQVQRDQTQQQTSSSSTSFMLREAAPTTNVSIFPVAAGGRVVEGAAAQPQARVGLPPWMLSHLSC
;
A
#
# COMPACT_ATOMS: atom_id res chain seq x y z
N MET A 1 27.96 -77.80 -41.17
CA MET A 1 27.99 -76.85 -40.04
C MET A 1 28.12 -75.37 -40.45
N GLN A 2 28.17 -75.00 -41.74
CA GLN A 2 28.27 -73.59 -42.15
C GLN A 2 26.92 -72.86 -42.33
N SER A 3 25.81 -73.57 -42.57
CA SER A 3 24.46 -72.96 -42.70
C SER A 3 24.03 -72.22 -41.44
N GLU A 4 24.16 -72.85 -40.26
CA GLU A 4 23.74 -72.23 -38.99
C GLU A 4 24.43 -70.91 -38.65
N SER A 5 25.64 -70.66 -39.17
CA SER A 5 26.35 -69.40 -38.93
C SER A 5 25.74 -68.26 -39.75
N MET A 6 25.45 -68.53 -41.03
CA MET A 6 24.80 -67.57 -41.93
C MET A 6 23.37 -67.28 -41.47
N ASP A 7 22.61 -68.31 -41.11
CA ASP A 7 21.23 -68.19 -40.64
C ASP A 7 21.14 -67.33 -39.37
N LYS A 8 22.06 -67.52 -38.41
CA LYS A 8 22.16 -66.69 -37.18
C LYS A 8 22.59 -65.25 -37.45
N ILE A 9 23.31 -64.98 -38.54
CA ILE A 9 23.71 -63.61 -38.92
C ILE A 9 22.51 -62.91 -39.58
N LEU A 10 21.81 -63.58 -40.49
CA LEU A 10 20.61 -63.07 -41.14
C LEU A 10 19.49 -62.81 -40.13
N GLU A 11 19.25 -63.74 -39.20
CA GLU A 11 18.25 -63.57 -38.15
C GLU A 11 18.55 -62.36 -37.26
N ARG A 12 19.83 -62.15 -36.89
CA ARG A 12 20.24 -60.95 -36.14
C ARG A 12 20.00 -59.69 -36.96
N TYR A 13 20.37 -59.69 -38.24
CA TYR A 13 20.16 -58.54 -39.12
C TYR A 13 18.67 -58.20 -39.27
N GLU A 14 17.81 -59.20 -39.46
CA GLU A 14 16.37 -59.03 -39.56
C GLU A 14 15.77 -58.44 -38.27
N ARG A 15 16.21 -58.94 -37.10
CA ARG A 15 15.80 -58.37 -35.81
C ARG A 15 16.21 -56.90 -35.66
N TYR A 16 17.44 -56.54 -36.02
CA TYR A 16 17.91 -55.15 -35.96
C TYR A 16 17.19 -54.25 -36.96
N SER A 17 17.02 -54.71 -38.21
CA SER A 17 16.29 -53.97 -39.24
C SER A 17 14.83 -53.73 -38.86
N TYR A 18 14.17 -54.73 -38.25
CA TYR A 18 12.81 -54.57 -37.75
C TYR A 18 12.76 -53.60 -36.56
N ALA A 19 13.66 -53.73 -35.58
CA ALA A 19 13.71 -52.83 -34.43
C ALA A 19 13.95 -51.37 -34.85
N GLU A 20 14.83 -51.12 -35.82
CA GLU A 20 15.09 -49.79 -36.38
C GLU A 20 13.84 -49.20 -37.05
N LYS A 21 13.11 -49.98 -37.87
CA LYS A 21 11.85 -49.54 -38.49
C LYS A 21 10.78 -49.20 -37.45
N VAL A 22 10.68 -49.96 -36.36
CA VAL A 22 9.74 -49.70 -35.26
C VAL A 22 10.08 -48.38 -34.56
N LEU A 23 11.36 -48.13 -34.27
CA LEU A 23 11.81 -46.86 -33.66
C LEU A 23 11.51 -45.66 -34.55
N ILE A 24 11.85 -45.76 -35.84
CA ILE A 24 11.56 -44.71 -36.82
C ILE A 24 10.05 -44.44 -36.90
N SER A 25 9.23 -45.49 -36.91
CA SER A 25 7.76 -45.35 -36.93
C SER A 25 7.24 -44.65 -35.67
N ALA A 26 7.73 -45.05 -34.49
CA ALA A 26 7.37 -44.43 -33.21
C ALA A 26 7.81 -42.96 -33.12
N GLU A 27 8.96 -42.61 -33.71
CA GLU A 27 9.45 -41.23 -33.79
C GLU A 27 8.58 -40.37 -34.72
N TYR A 28 8.17 -40.88 -35.88
CA TYR A 28 7.23 -40.20 -36.76
C TYR A 28 5.85 -40.02 -36.13
N GLU A 29 5.34 -41.02 -35.41
CA GLU A 29 4.09 -40.90 -34.63
C GLU A 29 4.21 -39.85 -33.53
N THR A 30 5.34 -39.83 -32.80
CA THR A 30 5.63 -38.83 -31.77
C THR A 30 5.72 -37.43 -32.36
N GLN A 31 6.43 -37.26 -33.49
CA GLN A 31 6.51 -35.99 -34.21
C GLN A 31 5.15 -35.54 -34.73
N GLY A 32 4.36 -36.46 -35.30
CA GLY A 32 2.99 -36.20 -35.73
C GLY A 32 2.09 -35.71 -34.59
N ASN A 33 2.24 -36.31 -33.41
CA ASN A 33 1.56 -35.91 -32.19
C ASN A 33 1.96 -34.49 -31.74
N TRP A 34 3.26 -34.17 -31.72
CA TRP A 34 3.73 -32.82 -31.41
C TRP A 34 3.23 -31.77 -32.42
N CYS A 35 3.26 -32.08 -33.71
CA CYS A 35 2.73 -31.18 -34.73
C CYS A 35 1.21 -30.97 -34.60
N HIS A 36 0.47 -31.98 -34.16
CA HIS A 36 -0.96 -31.88 -33.90
C HIS A 36 -1.24 -31.00 -32.66
N GLU A 37 -0.57 -31.27 -31.54
CA GLU A 37 -0.73 -30.49 -30.31
C GLU A 37 -0.30 -29.03 -30.50
N TYR A 38 0.77 -28.78 -31.25
CA TYR A 38 1.16 -27.41 -31.62
C TYR A 38 0.07 -26.70 -32.43
N ARG A 39 -0.50 -27.35 -33.46
CA ARG A 39 -1.59 -26.77 -34.26
C ARG A 39 -2.81 -26.44 -33.40
N LYS A 40 -3.17 -27.34 -32.48
CA LYS A 40 -4.27 -27.16 -31.54
C LYS A 40 -4.01 -25.99 -30.59
N LEU A 41 -2.79 -25.87 -30.05
CA LEU A 41 -2.41 -24.73 -29.20
C LEU A 41 -2.44 -23.41 -29.98
N LYS A 42 -1.88 -23.40 -31.20
CA LYS A 42 -1.87 -22.23 -32.08
C LYS A 42 -3.28 -21.74 -32.38
N ALA A 43 -4.20 -22.64 -32.74
CA ALA A 43 -5.60 -22.30 -32.97
C ALA A 43 -6.28 -21.69 -31.74
N LYS A 44 -5.97 -22.17 -30.53
CA LYS A 44 -6.47 -21.58 -29.29
C LYS A 44 -5.96 -20.16 -29.08
N VAL A 45 -4.66 -19.93 -29.31
CA VAL A 45 -4.05 -18.59 -29.20
C VAL A 45 -4.71 -17.62 -30.17
N GLU A 46 -4.85 -18.02 -31.43
CA GLU A 46 -5.50 -17.21 -32.47
C GLU A 46 -6.95 -16.89 -32.11
N THR A 47 -7.69 -17.86 -31.57
CA THR A 47 -9.06 -17.65 -31.09
C THR A 47 -9.11 -16.64 -29.95
N ILE A 48 -8.24 -16.76 -28.95
CA ILE A 48 -8.18 -15.83 -27.82
C ILE A 48 -7.81 -14.41 -28.30
N GLN A 49 -6.82 -14.29 -29.18
CA GLN A 49 -6.41 -13.01 -29.75
C GLN A 49 -7.56 -12.35 -30.54
N LYS A 50 -8.29 -13.13 -31.34
CA LYS A 50 -9.46 -12.64 -32.07
C LYS A 50 -10.54 -12.15 -31.11
N CYS A 51 -10.87 -12.94 -30.08
CA CYS A 51 -11.83 -12.52 -29.05
C CYS A 51 -11.39 -11.26 -28.32
N GLN A 52 -10.09 -11.12 -28.01
CA GLN A 52 -9.56 -9.92 -27.37
C GLN A 52 -9.78 -8.69 -28.24
N LYS A 53 -9.44 -8.75 -29.53
CA LYS A 53 -9.69 -7.67 -30.48
C LYS A 53 -11.16 -7.26 -30.52
N HIS A 54 -12.06 -8.23 -30.63
CA HIS A 54 -13.50 -7.97 -30.58
C HIS A 54 -13.93 -7.26 -29.29
N LEU A 55 -13.46 -7.73 -28.12
CA LEU A 55 -13.72 -7.07 -26.84
C LEU A 55 -13.14 -5.65 -26.75
N MET A 56 -12.08 -5.35 -27.50
CA MET A 56 -11.50 -4.01 -27.63
C MET A 56 -12.20 -3.13 -28.69
N GLY A 57 -13.21 -3.67 -29.38
CA GLY A 57 -13.92 -2.95 -30.45
C GLY A 57 -13.21 -2.96 -31.80
N GLU A 58 -12.24 -3.86 -31.99
CA GLU A 58 -11.49 -4.04 -33.24
C GLU A 58 -12.06 -5.22 -34.07
N ASP A 59 -11.78 -5.25 -35.37
CA ASP A 59 -12.15 -6.34 -36.30
C ASP A 59 -13.66 -6.74 -36.28
N LEU A 60 -14.55 -5.78 -35.96
CA LEU A 60 -15.99 -5.99 -35.79
C LEU A 60 -16.73 -6.30 -37.11
N GLU A 61 -16.15 -5.93 -38.25
CA GLU A 61 -16.69 -6.22 -39.59
C GLU A 61 -16.85 -7.73 -39.84
N THR A 62 -16.12 -8.55 -39.09
CA THR A 62 -16.19 -10.01 -39.17
C THR A 62 -17.36 -10.63 -38.41
N LEU A 63 -18.08 -9.84 -37.60
CA LEU A 63 -19.20 -10.28 -36.78
C LEU A 63 -20.54 -9.96 -37.45
N ASN A 64 -21.50 -10.86 -37.31
CA ASN A 64 -22.87 -10.58 -37.70
C ASN A 64 -23.63 -9.83 -36.60
N LEU A 65 -24.83 -9.33 -36.91
CA LEU A 65 -25.64 -8.52 -35.99
C LEU A 65 -25.91 -9.23 -34.65
N LYS A 66 -26.18 -10.54 -34.68
CA LYS A 66 -26.48 -11.32 -33.47
C LYS A 66 -25.24 -11.46 -32.58
N GLU A 67 -24.09 -11.73 -33.19
CA GLU A 67 -22.81 -11.81 -32.48
C GLU A 67 -22.42 -10.45 -31.88
N LEU A 68 -22.66 -9.36 -32.60
CA LEU A 68 -22.40 -8.01 -32.10
C LEU A 68 -23.28 -7.66 -30.89
N GLN A 69 -24.57 -8.02 -30.92
CA GLN A 69 -25.47 -7.87 -29.77
C GLN A 69 -25.03 -8.70 -28.57
N GLN A 70 -24.53 -9.93 -28.78
CA GLN A 70 -23.99 -10.76 -27.71
C GLN A 70 -22.74 -10.14 -27.10
N LEU A 71 -21.83 -9.61 -27.93
CA LEU A 71 -20.63 -8.92 -27.49
C LEU A 71 -20.97 -7.68 -26.66
N GLU A 72 -21.93 -6.87 -27.11
CA GLU A 72 -22.42 -5.71 -26.37
C GLU A 72 -22.98 -6.10 -25.00
N GLN A 73 -23.85 -7.11 -24.94
CA GLN A 73 -24.40 -7.60 -23.67
C GLN A 73 -23.32 -8.13 -22.72
N GLN A 74 -22.30 -8.82 -23.25
CA GLN A 74 -21.17 -9.30 -22.47
C GLN A 74 -20.36 -8.13 -21.88
N LEU A 75 -20.09 -7.09 -22.67
CA LEU A 75 -19.37 -5.90 -22.23
C LEU A 75 -20.19 -5.10 -21.20
N GLU A 76 -21.49 -4.91 -21.44
CA GLU A 76 -22.37 -4.22 -20.49
C GLU A 76 -22.44 -4.95 -19.15
N SER A 77 -22.65 -6.27 -19.18
CA SER A 77 -22.71 -7.09 -17.98
C SER A 77 -21.38 -7.03 -17.22
N SER A 78 -20.25 -7.29 -17.87
CA SER A 78 -18.94 -7.25 -17.22
C SER A 78 -18.60 -5.87 -16.64
N LEU A 79 -18.92 -4.79 -17.35
CA LEU A 79 -18.76 -3.42 -16.86
C LEU A 79 -19.63 -3.14 -15.63
N LYS A 80 -20.88 -3.59 -15.62
CA LYS A 80 -21.76 -3.50 -14.44
C LYS A 80 -21.17 -4.23 -13.24
N HIS A 81 -20.63 -5.43 -13.44
CA HIS A 81 -19.96 -6.20 -12.37
C HIS A 81 -18.74 -5.46 -11.82
N ILE A 82 -17.88 -4.93 -12.69
CA ILE A 82 -16.69 -4.15 -12.30
C ILE A 82 -17.09 -2.92 -11.48
N ARG A 83 -18.06 -2.14 -11.97
CA ARG A 83 -18.56 -0.94 -11.27
C ARG A 83 -19.14 -1.28 -9.91
N THR A 84 -19.94 -2.34 -9.83
CA THR A 84 -20.54 -2.82 -8.58
C THR A 84 -19.45 -3.21 -7.59
N ARG A 85 -18.47 -4.01 -8.02
CA ARG A 85 -17.35 -4.42 -7.15
C ARG A 85 -16.51 -3.25 -6.68
N LYS A 86 -16.20 -2.29 -7.58
CA LYS A 86 -15.47 -1.07 -7.22
C LYS A 86 -16.23 -0.24 -6.19
N SER A 87 -17.52 -0.05 -6.38
CA SER A 87 -18.39 0.67 -5.44
C SER A 87 -18.41 -0.01 -4.07
N GLN A 88 -18.59 -1.34 -4.05
CA GLN A 88 -18.59 -2.14 -2.82
C GLN A 88 -17.28 -1.99 -2.04
N LEU A 89 -16.13 -2.15 -2.72
CA LEU A 89 -14.81 -1.99 -2.10
C LEU A 89 -14.58 -0.57 -1.55
N MET A 90 -15.07 0.44 -2.25
CA MET A 90 -14.97 1.83 -1.79
C MET A 90 -15.80 2.05 -0.51
N VAL A 91 -17.02 1.53 -0.46
CA VAL A 91 -17.88 1.61 0.73
C VAL A 91 -17.26 0.85 1.91
N GLU A 92 -16.70 -0.34 1.68
CA GLU A 92 -15.98 -1.10 2.70
C GLU A 92 -14.78 -0.32 3.25
N SER A 93 -13.99 0.31 2.38
CA SER A 93 -12.84 1.14 2.76
C SER A 93 -13.26 2.35 3.60
N ILE A 94 -14.29 3.09 3.15
CA ILE A 94 -14.85 4.23 3.90
C ILE A 94 -15.32 3.76 5.29
N SER A 95 -16.05 2.65 5.35
CA SER A 95 -16.59 2.12 6.62
C SER A 95 -15.48 1.68 7.57
N ALA A 96 -14.39 1.11 7.06
CA ALA A 96 -13.22 0.75 7.85
C ALA A 96 -12.51 2.00 8.41
N LEU A 97 -12.32 3.03 7.59
CA LEU A 97 -11.72 4.29 8.02
C LEU A 97 -12.58 5.00 9.06
N GLN A 98 -13.90 5.07 8.87
CA GLN A 98 -14.81 5.66 9.85
C GLN A 98 -14.80 4.93 11.20
N ARG A 99 -14.68 3.60 11.21
CA ARG A 99 -14.51 2.83 12.46
C ARG A 99 -13.20 3.18 13.15
N LYS A 100 -12.10 3.28 12.38
CA LYS A 100 -10.80 3.66 12.91
C LYS A 100 -10.80 5.08 13.48
N GLU A 101 -11.41 6.02 12.77
CA GLU A 101 -11.60 7.41 13.22
C GLU A 101 -12.32 7.44 14.57
N LYS A 102 -13.45 6.73 14.69
CA LYS A 102 -14.23 6.66 15.94
C LYS A 102 -13.42 6.07 17.10
N SER A 103 -12.67 4.99 16.87
CA SER A 103 -11.80 4.38 17.90
C SER A 103 -10.76 5.38 18.40
N LEU A 104 -10.06 6.03 17.47
CA LEU A 104 -9.02 7.00 17.81
C LEU A 104 -9.60 8.25 18.50
N GLN A 105 -10.79 8.70 18.11
CA GLN A 105 -11.48 9.79 18.79
C GLN A 105 -11.81 9.44 20.24
N GLU A 106 -12.25 8.21 20.50
CA GLU A 106 -12.55 7.77 21.86
C GLU A 106 -11.28 7.65 22.71
N GLU A 107 -10.22 7.02 22.18
CA GLU A 107 -8.92 6.94 22.83
C GLU A 107 -8.36 8.33 23.16
N ASN A 108 -8.45 9.27 22.21
CA ASN A 108 -7.98 10.64 22.42
C ASN A 108 -8.79 11.36 23.52
N LYS A 109 -10.13 11.17 23.56
CA LYS A 109 -10.97 11.72 24.65
C LYS A 109 -10.58 11.17 26.01
N VAL A 110 -10.28 9.87 26.11
CA VAL A 110 -9.81 9.25 27.36
C VAL A 110 -8.49 9.87 27.79
N LEU A 111 -7.51 9.94 26.89
CA LEU A 111 -6.21 10.55 27.18
C LEU A 111 -6.30 12.02 27.58
N GLN A 112 -7.20 12.79 26.96
CA GLN A 112 -7.44 14.19 27.34
C GLN A 112 -7.99 14.32 28.76
N LYS A 113 -8.89 13.43 29.18
CA LYS A 113 -9.40 13.39 30.55
C LYS A 113 -8.30 13.03 31.55
N GLU A 114 -7.52 11.99 31.27
CA GLU A 114 -6.40 11.59 32.12
C GLU A 114 -5.34 12.69 32.27
N LEU A 115 -5.04 13.42 31.18
CA LEU A 115 -4.13 14.57 31.23
C LEU A 115 -4.69 15.70 32.10
N ALA A 116 -5.98 16.00 32.00
CA ALA A 116 -6.64 17.02 32.81
C ALA A 116 -6.63 16.65 34.31
N GLU A 117 -6.88 15.38 34.63
CA GLU A 117 -6.81 14.85 36.00
C GLU A 117 -5.39 14.95 36.56
N LYS A 118 -4.38 14.46 35.82
CA LYS A 118 -2.97 14.55 36.23
C LYS A 118 -2.51 15.99 36.43
N GLN A 119 -2.93 16.93 35.58
CA GLN A 119 -2.64 18.35 35.77
C GLN A 119 -3.28 18.91 37.03
N LYS A 120 -4.51 18.51 37.34
CA LYS A 120 -5.22 18.92 38.57
C LYS A 120 -4.51 18.37 39.81
N ASP A 121 -4.10 17.11 39.78
CA ASP A 121 -3.38 16.47 40.88
C ASP A 121 -2.01 17.12 41.09
N GLN A 122 -1.28 17.41 40.02
CA GLN A 122 0.00 18.13 40.09
C GLN A 122 -0.16 19.53 40.69
N ARG A 123 -1.21 20.28 40.30
CA ARG A 123 -1.51 21.59 40.90
C ARG A 123 -1.84 21.49 42.39
N GLN A 124 -2.62 20.48 42.79
CA GLN A 124 -2.94 20.24 44.20
C GLN A 124 -1.70 19.85 45.02
N GLN A 125 -0.81 19.02 44.45
CA GLN A 125 0.45 18.63 45.08
C GLN A 125 1.34 19.85 45.34
N VAL A 126 1.57 20.67 44.31
CA VAL A 126 2.35 21.92 44.44
C VAL A 126 1.76 22.86 45.50
N GLN A 127 0.42 22.93 45.62
CA GLN A 127 -0.24 23.75 46.63
C GLN A 127 -0.08 23.19 48.05
N ARG A 128 -0.14 21.86 48.23
CA ARG A 128 0.13 21.21 49.54
C ARG A 128 1.57 21.43 49.97
N ASP A 129 2.53 21.24 49.07
CA ASP A 129 3.96 21.39 49.36
C ASP A 129 4.30 22.84 49.78
N GLN A 130 3.68 23.85 49.16
CA GLN A 130 3.83 25.25 49.56
C GLN A 130 3.24 25.54 50.96
N THR A 131 2.11 24.93 51.31
CA THR A 131 1.47 25.12 52.63
C THR A 131 2.31 24.49 53.74
N GLN A 132 2.90 23.32 53.49
CA GLN A 132 3.78 22.66 54.45
C GLN A 132 5.07 23.46 54.72
N GLN A 133 5.65 24.13 53.70
CA GLN A 133 6.82 25.00 53.89
C GLN A 133 6.53 26.25 54.72
N GLN A 134 5.33 26.85 54.62
CA GLN A 134 4.96 28.00 55.47
C GLN A 134 4.71 27.62 56.93
N THR A 135 4.10 26.46 57.21
CA THR A 135 3.90 26.00 58.60
C THR A 135 5.21 25.61 59.30
N SER A 136 6.21 25.16 58.54
CA SER A 136 7.56 24.85 59.06
C SER A 136 8.50 26.06 59.13
N SER A 137 8.21 27.16 58.42
CA SER A 137 8.97 28.42 58.50
C SER A 137 8.32 29.51 59.38
N SER A 138 7.08 29.31 59.85
CA SER A 138 6.43 30.21 60.83
C SER A 138 7.01 30.13 62.26
N SER A 139 8.17 29.50 62.45
CA SER A 139 8.83 29.39 63.75
C SER A 139 10.13 30.20 63.88
N THR A 140 10.39 31.17 62.99
CA THR A 140 11.59 32.03 63.10
C THR A 140 11.32 33.51 62.87
N SER A 141 11.42 34.23 63.98
CA SER A 141 11.93 35.61 64.16
C SER A 141 11.13 36.79 63.59
N PHE A 142 10.20 37.27 64.42
CA PHE A 142 9.90 38.69 64.56
C PHE A 142 11.06 39.36 65.33
N MET A 143 11.93 40.10 64.66
CA MET A 143 12.84 41.05 65.33
C MET A 143 13.10 42.28 64.46
N LEU A 144 12.71 43.43 65.03
CA LEU A 144 13.29 44.79 64.90
C LEU A 144 13.29 45.47 63.53
N ARG A 145 12.36 46.43 63.40
CA ARG A 145 12.43 47.55 62.46
C ARG A 145 12.89 48.79 63.24
N GLU A 146 14.09 49.28 62.95
CA GLU A 146 14.61 50.57 63.42
C GLU A 146 14.78 51.54 62.23
N ALA A 147 14.63 52.84 62.49
CA ALA A 147 14.30 53.89 61.52
C ALA A 147 15.49 54.50 60.73
N ALA A 148 15.14 55.19 59.63
CA ALA A 148 15.95 55.70 58.50
C ALA A 148 16.84 56.95 58.82
N PRO A 149 17.62 57.57 57.87
CA PRO A 149 17.01 58.38 56.78
C PRO A 149 17.83 58.64 55.47
N THR A 150 17.12 59.24 54.47
CA THR A 150 17.59 60.01 53.29
C THR A 150 18.29 59.24 52.15
N THR A 151 18.12 59.50 50.85
CA THR A 151 17.89 60.72 50.07
C THR A 151 17.13 60.41 48.76
N ASN A 152 16.39 61.41 48.27
CA ASN A 152 15.71 61.47 46.97
C ASN A 152 16.65 61.24 45.79
N VAL A 153 16.18 60.63 44.69
CA VAL A 153 16.16 61.24 43.34
C VAL A 153 15.11 60.52 42.49
N SER A 154 14.10 61.30 42.10
CA SER A 154 13.13 61.08 41.05
C SER A 154 13.77 60.97 39.66
N ILE A 155 13.31 60.06 38.79
CA ILE A 155 13.20 60.22 37.32
C ILE A 155 12.30 59.09 36.77
N PHE A 156 11.13 59.46 36.27
CA PHE A 156 10.55 58.90 35.03
C PHE A 156 10.92 59.91 33.91
N PRO A 157 10.99 59.59 32.59
CA PRO A 157 10.03 58.71 31.92
C PRO A 157 10.51 57.96 30.64
N VAL A 158 9.62 57.09 30.14
CA VAL A 158 9.12 56.92 28.75
C VAL A 158 10.08 57.03 27.53
N ALA A 159 9.91 56.01 26.66
CA ALA A 159 9.87 56.03 25.18
C ALA A 159 11.00 55.35 24.36
N ALA A 160 10.49 54.54 23.42
CA ALA A 160 10.90 54.39 22.04
C ALA A 160 12.17 53.60 21.69
N GLY A 161 11.93 52.43 21.08
CA GLY A 161 12.36 52.19 19.70
C GLY A 161 13.70 51.48 19.51
N GLY A 162 13.71 50.56 18.53
CA GLY A 162 14.90 50.33 17.72
C GLY A 162 15.56 48.96 17.80
N ARG A 163 15.07 48.05 16.94
CA ARG A 163 15.83 47.15 16.05
C ARG A 163 17.05 46.34 16.54
N VAL A 164 16.88 45.02 16.37
CA VAL A 164 17.71 44.07 15.58
C VAL A 164 19.16 43.85 16.03
N VAL A 165 19.45 42.61 16.47
CA VAL A 165 20.49 41.75 15.85
C VAL A 165 20.05 40.27 15.91
N GLU A 166 20.28 39.59 14.78
CA GLU A 166 20.20 38.17 14.44
C GLU A 166 20.44 37.10 15.51
N GLY A 167 19.73 35.98 15.34
CA GLY A 167 20.06 34.69 15.93
C GLY A 167 19.30 33.57 15.22
N ALA A 168 20.00 32.85 14.35
CA ALA A 168 19.51 31.78 13.49
C ALA A 168 18.74 30.66 14.21
N ALA A 169 17.62 30.21 13.63
CA ALA A 169 17.14 28.84 13.76
C ALA A 169 16.17 28.50 12.61
N ALA A 170 16.36 27.30 12.07
CA ALA A 170 15.79 26.74 10.86
C ALA A 170 14.25 26.90 10.71
N GLN A 171 13.86 27.32 9.51
CA GLN A 171 12.50 27.25 8.98
C GLN A 171 12.25 25.80 8.51
N PRO A 172 11.27 25.04 9.03
CA PRO A 172 10.85 23.83 8.37
C PRO A 172 9.95 24.23 7.21
N GLN A 173 10.48 24.20 5.99
CA GLN A 173 9.64 24.21 4.80
C GLN A 173 8.75 22.96 4.85
N ALA A 174 7.49 23.16 5.25
CA ALA A 174 6.43 22.19 5.06
C ALA A 174 6.18 22.02 3.56
N ARG A 175 7.02 21.23 2.90
CA ARG A 175 6.66 20.64 1.63
C ARG A 175 5.61 19.60 1.91
N VAL A 176 4.35 19.99 1.71
CA VAL A 176 3.22 19.07 1.54
C VAL A 176 3.49 18.30 0.24
N GLY A 177 4.38 17.32 0.32
CA GLY A 177 4.64 16.35 -0.74
C GLY A 177 3.63 15.23 -0.62
N LEU A 178 2.87 14.99 -1.67
CA LEU A 178 1.87 13.93 -1.70
C LEU A 178 2.52 12.56 -1.41
N PRO A 179 1.83 11.68 -0.68
CA PRO A 179 2.40 10.41 -0.25
C PRO A 179 2.79 9.50 -1.42
N PRO A 180 3.82 8.63 -1.26
CA PRO A 180 4.44 7.86 -2.35
C PRO A 180 3.50 6.98 -3.20
N TRP A 181 2.33 6.61 -2.69
CA TRP A 181 1.34 5.85 -3.44
C TRP A 181 0.66 6.66 -4.57
N MET A 182 0.72 7.99 -4.51
CA MET A 182 0.10 8.90 -5.50
C MET A 182 0.98 9.19 -6.73
N LEU A 183 2.22 8.70 -6.75
CA LEU A 183 3.20 9.01 -7.81
C LEU A 183 3.32 7.91 -8.88
N SER A 184 2.41 6.93 -8.90
CA SER A 184 2.54 5.72 -9.73
C SER A 184 1.91 5.81 -11.14
N HIS A 185 1.65 7.00 -11.67
CA HIS A 185 0.99 7.15 -12.99
C HIS A 185 1.70 8.09 -13.97
N LEU A 186 2.91 8.56 -13.65
CA LEU A 186 3.64 9.52 -14.51
C LEU A 186 5.07 9.02 -14.75
N SER A 187 5.18 7.87 -15.39
CA SER A 187 6.42 7.39 -16.01
C SER A 187 6.03 6.43 -17.14
N CYS A 188 5.54 7.00 -18.24
CA CYS A 188 5.61 6.39 -19.56
C CYS A 188 6.22 7.42 -20.50
#